data_AF-C5DWH0-F1
#
_entry.id   AF-C5DWH0-F1
#
_cell.length_a   1.000
_cell.length_b   1.000
_cell.length_c   1.000
_cell.angle_alpha   90.00
_cell.angle_beta   90.00
_cell.angle_gamma   90.00
#
_symmetry.space_group_name_H-M   'P 1'
#
loop_
_entity.id
_entity.type
_entity.pdbx_description
1 polymer ?
#
loop_
_entity_poly.entity_id
_entity_poly.type
_entity_poly.pdbx_seq_one_letter_code
_entity_poly.pdbx_strand_id
1 'polypeptide(L)'
;MADISYNPDSKIITPDEDRETLNIYVAQVNALTQALIAENNPNFTPQPSESSTKLIKNLFESGVKNIKQNKLPEALKNVTLAVEMAQRKRAPWEAFAVQLQELQFMLRHKIDLELMLGRYLDALQDLDMLLSTGLFQPEVFIRKTDALLNLGQLEEARISCDRGLCLQPQNVKLKAMMLECERKLADYNGL
;
A
#
# COMPACT_ATOMS: atom_id res chain seq x y z
N MET A 1 24.65 -11.99 -25.73
CA MET A 1 23.71 -10.84 -25.80
C MET A 1 22.34 -11.42 -25.50
N ALA A 2 21.54 -10.77 -24.67
CA ALA A 2 20.14 -11.19 -24.54
C ALA A 2 19.41 -10.75 -25.81
N ASP A 3 18.79 -11.69 -26.52
CA ASP A 3 18.01 -11.38 -27.71
C ASP A 3 16.65 -10.81 -27.27
N ILE A 4 16.32 -9.66 -27.85
CA ILE A 4 15.15 -8.87 -27.50
C ILE A 4 14.44 -8.52 -28.80
N SER A 5 13.16 -8.84 -28.88
CA SER A 5 12.28 -8.54 -30.01
C SER A 5 11.49 -7.24 -29.76
N TYR A 6 11.29 -6.44 -30.82
CA TYR A 6 10.51 -5.21 -30.77
C TYR A 6 9.34 -5.28 -31.74
N ASN A 7 8.14 -5.01 -31.24
CA ASN A 7 6.94 -4.93 -32.06
C ASN A 7 6.66 -3.46 -32.46
N PRO A 8 6.69 -3.10 -33.76
CA PRO A 8 6.49 -1.73 -34.22
C PRO A 8 5.07 -1.20 -34.04
N ASP A 9 4.06 -2.07 -34.03
CA ASP A 9 2.65 -1.67 -33.91
C ASP A 9 2.29 -1.35 -32.46
N SER A 10 2.68 -2.23 -31.53
CA SER A 10 2.42 -2.03 -30.10
C SER A 10 3.47 -1.14 -29.41
N LYS A 11 4.64 -0.97 -30.04
CA LYS A 11 5.81 -0.27 -29.48
C LYS A 11 6.27 -0.90 -28.16
N ILE A 12 6.14 -2.22 -28.06
CA ILE A 12 6.50 -3.03 -26.88
C ILE A 12 7.72 -3.88 -27.22
N ILE A 13 8.59 -4.01 -26.23
CA ILE A 13 9.78 -4.83 -26.24
C ILE A 13 9.46 -6.17 -25.54
N THR A 14 9.88 -7.29 -26.11
CA THR A 14 9.71 -8.64 -25.55
C THR A 14 11.06 -9.36 -25.46
N PRO A 15 11.40 -9.96 -24.32
CA PRO A 15 12.61 -10.77 -24.22
C PRO A 15 12.37 -12.15 -24.83
N ASP A 16 13.36 -12.67 -25.58
CA ASP A 16 13.26 -14.01 -26.16
C ASP A 16 13.71 -15.09 -25.16
N GLU A 17 14.47 -14.71 -24.13
CA GLU A 17 14.88 -15.57 -23.02
C GLU A 17 14.12 -15.24 -21.73
N ASP A 18 13.62 -16.27 -21.05
CA ASP A 18 12.93 -16.12 -19.76
C ASP A 18 13.94 -16.01 -18.61
N ARG A 19 14.46 -14.79 -18.41
CA ARG A 19 15.27 -14.43 -17.24
C ARG A 19 14.52 -13.40 -16.40
N GLU A 20 14.33 -13.68 -15.12
CA GLU A 20 13.55 -12.84 -14.21
C GLU A 20 14.01 -11.37 -14.20
N THR A 21 15.32 -11.12 -14.10
CA THR A 21 15.88 -9.76 -14.12
C THR A 21 15.64 -9.04 -15.44
N LEU A 22 15.75 -9.76 -16.56
CA LEU A 22 15.49 -9.20 -17.88
C LEU A 22 14.01 -8.84 -18.06
N ASN A 23 13.11 -9.72 -17.61
CA ASN A 23 11.66 -9.47 -17.64
C ASN A 23 11.29 -8.22 -16.84
N ILE A 24 11.90 -8.00 -15.68
CA ILE A 24 11.68 -6.79 -14.86
C ILE A 24 12.13 -5.54 -15.62
N TYR A 25 13.34 -5.54 -16.19
CA TYR A 25 13.84 -4.38 -16.94
C TYR A 25 12.99 -4.09 -18.19
N VAL A 26 12.61 -5.13 -18.95
CA VAL A 26 11.76 -4.98 -20.13
C VAL A 26 10.38 -4.44 -19.73
N ALA A 27 9.78 -4.92 -18.64
CA ALA A 27 8.51 -4.40 -18.14
C ALA A 27 8.60 -2.92 -17.73
N GLN A 28 9.69 -2.51 -17.07
CA GLN A 28 9.93 -1.10 -16.71
C GLN A 28 10.09 -0.21 -17.94
N VAL A 29 10.88 -0.65 -18.93
CA VAL A 29 11.06 0.09 -20.18
C VAL A 29 9.73 0.22 -20.93
N ASN A 30 8.95 -0.86 -21.03
CA ASN A 30 7.64 -0.83 -21.66
C ASN A 30 6.66 0.11 -20.93
N ALA A 31 6.65 0.12 -19.60
CA ALA A 31 5.82 1.05 -18.84
C ALA A 31 6.21 2.50 -19.11
N LEU A 32 7.51 2.79 -19.18
CA LEU A 32 8.03 4.12 -19.49
C LEU A 32 7.72 4.55 -20.93
N THR A 33 7.92 3.67 -21.92
CA THR A 33 7.65 4.01 -23.32
C THR A 33 6.17 4.26 -23.55
N GLN A 34 5.28 3.45 -22.96
CA GLN A 34 3.83 3.67 -23.05
C GLN A 34 3.41 4.98 -22.38
N ALA A 35 4.01 5.33 -21.24
CA ALA A 35 3.77 6.62 -20.60
C ALA A 35 4.24 7.79 -21.48
N LEU A 36 5.41 7.69 -22.11
CA LEU A 36 5.93 8.72 -23.03
C LEU A 36 5.10 8.86 -24.30
N ILE A 37 4.55 7.76 -24.84
CA ILE A 37 3.65 7.80 -26.01
C ILE A 37 2.34 8.51 -25.66
N ALA A 38 1.84 8.35 -24.43
CA ALA A 38 0.63 9.01 -23.97
C ALA A 38 0.85 10.49 -23.61
N GLU A 39 2.09 10.92 -23.43
CA GLU A 39 2.45 12.30 -23.11
C GLU A 39 2.56 13.13 -24.39
N ASN A 40 1.77 14.21 -24.47
CA ASN A 40 1.74 15.09 -25.63
C ASN A 40 2.72 16.26 -25.49
N ASN A 41 3.18 16.55 -24.27
CA ASN A 41 4.11 17.64 -24.02
C ASN A 41 5.57 17.16 -24.16
N PRO A 42 6.33 17.67 -25.16
CA PRO A 42 7.73 17.29 -25.34
C PRO A 42 8.64 17.74 -24.17
N ASN A 43 8.25 18.78 -23.44
CA ASN A 43 8.92 19.26 -22.23
C ASN A 43 8.09 18.94 -20.98
N PHE A 44 7.78 17.67 -20.78
CA PHE A 44 7.08 17.22 -19.58
C PHE A 44 7.89 17.57 -18.32
N THR A 45 7.18 17.82 -17.22
CA THR A 45 7.79 18.26 -15.97
C THR A 45 7.54 17.22 -14.88
N PRO A 46 8.33 17.22 -13.79
CA PRO A 46 8.04 16.37 -12.63
C PRO A 46 6.76 16.76 -11.87
N GLN A 47 6.03 17.80 -12.27
CA GLN A 47 4.80 18.18 -11.60
C GLN A 47 3.71 17.12 -11.84
N PRO A 48 3.02 16.65 -10.78
CA PRO A 48 1.93 15.70 -10.93
C PRO A 48 0.82 16.23 -11.84
N SER A 49 0.29 15.37 -12.72
CA SER A 49 -0.82 15.75 -13.60
C SER A 49 -2.06 16.12 -12.79
N GLU A 50 -2.67 17.27 -13.07
CA GLU A 50 -3.90 17.71 -12.42
C GLU A 50 -5.07 16.76 -12.67
N SER A 51 -5.19 16.21 -13.89
CA SER A 51 -6.31 15.35 -14.27
C SER A 51 -6.28 14.03 -13.50
N SER A 52 -5.13 13.36 -13.47
CA SER A 52 -4.91 12.14 -12.69
C SER A 52 -5.13 12.39 -11.20
N THR A 53 -4.60 13.50 -10.66
CA THR A 53 -4.79 13.87 -9.25
C THR A 53 -6.26 14.08 -8.90
N LYS A 54 -7.01 14.81 -9.73
CA LYS A 54 -8.45 15.04 -9.52
C LYS A 54 -9.24 13.73 -9.59
N LEU A 55 -8.90 12.84 -10.51
CA LEU A 55 -9.56 11.54 -10.65
C LEU A 55 -9.34 10.65 -9.41
N ILE A 56 -8.10 10.52 -8.95
CA ILE A 56 -7.76 9.72 -7.76
C ILE A 56 -8.45 10.29 -6.53
N LYS A 57 -8.40 11.62 -6.36
CA LYS A 57 -9.06 12.32 -5.26
C LYS A 57 -10.57 12.11 -5.26
N ASN A 58 -11.24 12.22 -6.41
CA ASN A 58 -12.69 12.01 -6.52
C ASN A 58 -13.10 10.57 -6.17
N LEU A 59 -12.32 9.58 -6.62
CA LEU A 59 -12.55 8.16 -6.26
C LEU A 59 -12.40 7.95 -4.75
N PHE A 60 -11.35 8.52 -4.16
CA PHE A 60 -11.11 8.44 -2.73
C PHE A 60 -12.22 9.13 -1.92
N GLU A 61 -12.65 10.34 -2.31
CA GLU A 61 -13.76 11.06 -1.68
C GLU A 61 -15.08 10.29 -1.76
N SER A 62 -15.33 9.59 -2.87
CA SER A 62 -16.46 8.67 -3.01
C SER A 62 -16.38 7.52 -2.00
N GLY A 63 -15.18 6.97 -1.79
CA GLY A 63 -14.92 6.00 -0.72
C GLY A 63 -15.25 6.56 0.66
N VAL A 64 -14.72 7.73 1.01
CA VAL A 64 -14.98 8.41 2.30
C VAL A 64 -16.48 8.71 2.50
N LYS A 65 -17.20 9.09 1.44
CA LYS A 65 -18.66 9.28 1.50
C LYS A 65 -19.38 7.98 1.86
N ASN A 66 -18.95 6.84 1.30
CA ASN A 66 -19.52 5.54 1.64
C ASN A 66 -19.24 5.14 3.11
N ILE A 67 -18.08 5.52 3.66
CA ILE A 67 -17.79 5.34 5.09
C ILE A 67 -18.83 6.07 5.95
N LYS A 68 -19.12 7.33 5.63
CA LYS A 68 -20.14 8.13 6.34
C LYS A 68 -21.55 7.56 6.22
N GLN A 69 -21.84 6.82 5.13
CA GLN A 69 -23.10 6.13 4.91
C GLN A 69 -23.13 4.72 5.51
N ASN A 70 -22.10 4.31 6.25
CA ASN A 70 -21.92 2.97 6.80
C ASN A 70 -21.91 1.84 5.74
N LYS A 71 -21.56 2.18 4.50
CA LYS A 71 -21.41 1.25 3.38
C LYS A 71 -19.95 0.82 3.27
N LEU A 72 -19.49 0.05 4.27
CA LEU A 72 -18.07 -0.29 4.42
C LEU A 72 -17.52 -1.13 3.26
N PRO A 73 -18.21 -2.14 2.71
CA PRO A 73 -17.70 -2.92 1.57
C PRO A 73 -17.53 -2.08 0.30
N GLU A 74 -18.48 -1.19 -0.01
CA GLU A 74 -18.40 -0.29 -1.16
C GLU A 74 -17.34 0.80 -0.95
N ALA A 75 -17.15 1.26 0.29
CA ALA A 75 -16.07 2.16 0.65
C ALA A 75 -14.71 1.51 0.38
N LEU A 76 -14.51 0.26 0.83
CA LEU A 76 -13.26 -0.49 0.60
C LEU A 76 -12.98 -0.61 -0.89
N LYS A 77 -13.98 -1.01 -1.70
CA LYS A 77 -13.84 -1.11 -3.16
C LYS A 77 -13.38 0.21 -3.80
N ASN A 78 -13.98 1.33 -3.41
CA ASN A 78 -13.65 2.64 -3.97
C ASN A 78 -12.24 3.11 -3.56
N VAL A 79 -11.84 2.89 -2.31
CA VAL A 79 -10.49 3.22 -1.83
C VAL A 79 -9.44 2.35 -2.50
N THR A 80 -9.68 1.04 -2.63
CA THR A 80 -8.78 0.13 -3.37
C THR A 80 -8.62 0.57 -4.83
N LEU A 81 -9.72 0.93 -5.50
CA LEU A 81 -9.66 1.44 -6.87
C LEU A 81 -8.87 2.76 -6.96
N ALA A 82 -8.97 3.64 -5.97
CA ALA A 82 -8.18 4.86 -5.92
C ALA A 82 -6.68 4.57 -5.80
N VAL A 83 -6.28 3.61 -4.95
CA VAL A 83 -4.88 3.15 -4.82
C VAL A 83 -4.37 2.54 -6.12
N GLU A 84 -5.16 1.69 -6.78
CA GLU A 84 -4.79 1.10 -8.08
C GLU A 84 -4.63 2.16 -9.17
N MET A 85 -5.53 3.16 -9.21
CA MET A 85 -5.43 4.27 -10.15
C MET A 85 -4.20 5.14 -9.88
N ALA A 86 -3.86 5.37 -8.61
CA ALA A 86 -2.64 6.07 -8.24
C ALA A 86 -1.39 5.33 -8.74
N GLN A 87 -1.35 4.00 -8.67
CA GLN A 87 -0.20 3.25 -9.16
C GLN A 87 -0.13 3.19 -10.70
N ARG A 88 -1.28 3.07 -11.39
CA ARG A 88 -1.31 2.80 -12.84
C ARG A 88 -1.36 4.04 -13.74
N LYS A 89 -2.00 5.12 -13.30
CA LYS A 89 -2.28 6.30 -14.15
C LYS A 89 -1.28 7.43 -13.95
N ARG A 90 -0.40 7.32 -12.95
CA ARG A 90 0.65 8.29 -12.66
C ARG A 90 1.84 8.04 -13.58
N ALA A 91 2.39 9.11 -14.14
CA ALA A 91 3.60 8.98 -14.93
C ALA A 91 4.82 8.72 -14.03
N PRO A 92 5.80 7.90 -14.46
CA PRO A 92 6.97 7.55 -13.63
C PRO A 92 7.87 8.72 -13.23
N TRP A 93 7.81 9.84 -13.97
CA TRP A 93 8.65 11.02 -13.76
C TRP A 93 8.03 12.08 -12.83
N GLU A 94 6.78 11.88 -12.40
CA GLU A 94 6.12 12.77 -11.46
C GLU A 94 6.80 12.77 -10.08
N ALA A 95 6.62 13.85 -9.32
CA ALA A 95 7.27 14.06 -8.04
C ALA A 95 6.93 12.96 -7.01
N PHE A 96 7.89 12.08 -6.77
CA PHE A 96 7.75 10.95 -5.86
C PHE A 96 7.31 11.35 -4.45
N ALA A 97 7.82 12.47 -3.91
CA ALA A 97 7.49 12.91 -2.56
C ALA A 97 5.98 13.18 -2.37
N VAL A 98 5.31 13.73 -3.39
CA VAL A 98 3.86 14.01 -3.34
C VAL A 98 3.08 12.71 -3.47
N GLN A 99 3.48 11.85 -4.41
CA GLN A 99 2.83 10.56 -4.64
C GLN A 99 2.91 9.63 -3.43
N LEU A 100 4.07 9.60 -2.76
CA LEU A 100 4.28 8.76 -1.59
C LEU A 100 3.36 9.16 -0.43
N GLN A 101 3.23 10.46 -0.17
CA GLN A 101 2.33 10.96 0.88
C GLN A 101 0.86 10.67 0.57
N GLU A 102 0.44 10.83 -0.69
CA GLU A 102 -0.91 10.49 -1.14
C GLU A 102 -1.19 8.99 -0.98
N LEU A 103 -0.25 8.14 -1.41
CA LEU A 103 -0.34 6.68 -1.28
C LEU A 103 -0.42 6.24 0.18
N GLN A 104 0.46 6.73 1.04
CA GLN A 104 0.45 6.44 2.48
C GLN A 104 -0.86 6.88 3.14
N PHE A 105 -1.43 8.01 2.71
CA PHE A 105 -2.72 8.47 3.18
C PHE A 105 -3.85 7.52 2.78
N MET A 106 -3.95 7.15 1.50
CA MET A 106 -4.98 6.23 1.02
C MET A 106 -4.86 4.82 1.61
N LEU A 107 -3.63 4.29 1.74
CA LEU A 107 -3.39 2.97 2.33
C LEU A 107 -3.85 2.90 3.78
N ARG A 108 -3.60 3.93 4.60
CA ARG A 108 -4.11 3.95 5.99
C ARG A 108 -5.62 3.82 6.05
N HIS A 109 -6.33 4.52 5.16
CA HIS A 109 -7.79 4.42 5.09
C HIS A 109 -8.27 3.05 4.57
N LYS A 110 -7.54 2.44 3.62
CA LYS A 110 -7.80 1.08 3.16
C LYS A 110 -7.66 0.08 4.31
N ILE A 111 -6.55 0.13 5.04
CA ILE A 111 -6.28 -0.71 6.21
C ILE A 111 -7.37 -0.55 7.28
N ASP A 112 -7.76 0.69 7.60
CA ASP A 112 -8.84 0.93 8.57
C ASP A 112 -10.15 0.24 8.14
N LEU A 113 -10.48 0.26 6.85
CA LEU A 113 -11.66 -0.43 6.31
C LEU A 113 -11.53 -1.95 6.34
N GLU A 114 -10.35 -2.48 6.01
CA GLU A 114 -10.07 -3.92 6.05
C GLU A 114 -10.19 -4.46 7.48
N LEU A 115 -9.63 -3.75 8.47
CA LEU A 115 -9.77 -4.09 9.89
C LEU A 115 -11.24 -4.07 10.33
N MET A 116 -12.00 -3.02 9.98
CA MET A 116 -13.43 -2.94 10.32
C MET A 116 -14.27 -4.06 9.68
N LEU A 117 -13.85 -4.56 8.52
CA LEU A 117 -14.50 -5.66 7.80
C LEU A 117 -13.99 -7.05 8.22
N GLY A 118 -13.05 -7.13 9.16
CA GLY A 118 -12.44 -8.39 9.61
C GLY A 118 -11.49 -9.04 8.60
N ARG A 119 -11.03 -8.28 7.59
CA ARG A 119 -10.07 -8.73 6.57
C ARG A 119 -8.64 -8.57 7.09
N TYR A 120 -8.32 -9.27 8.18
CA TYR A 120 -7.06 -9.07 8.90
C TYR A 120 -5.82 -9.44 8.09
N LEU A 121 -5.89 -10.46 7.22
CA LEU A 121 -4.77 -10.84 6.37
C LEU A 121 -4.47 -9.78 5.29
N ASP A 122 -5.51 -9.25 4.65
CA ASP A 122 -5.39 -8.15 3.68
C ASP A 122 -4.77 -6.92 4.37
N ALA A 123 -5.27 -6.58 5.56
CA ALA A 123 -4.76 -5.47 6.36
C ALA A 123 -3.28 -5.64 6.74
N LEU A 124 -2.83 -6.87 7.08
CA LEU A 124 -1.42 -7.12 7.38
C LEU A 124 -0.51 -6.89 6.18
N GLN A 125 -0.92 -7.39 5.01
CA GLN A 125 -0.16 -7.21 3.78
C GLN A 125 0.00 -5.72 3.45
N ASP A 126 -1.07 -4.95 3.57
CA ASP A 126 -1.05 -3.50 3.36
C ASP A 126 -0.25 -2.75 4.44
N LEU A 127 -0.29 -3.19 5.70
CA LEU A 127 0.52 -2.63 6.78
C LEU A 127 2.01 -2.86 6.56
N ASP A 128 2.40 -4.03 6.05
CA ASP A 128 3.78 -4.33 5.70
C ASP A 128 4.25 -3.53 4.49
N MET A 129 3.40 -3.33 3.49
CA MET A 129 3.65 -2.39 2.41
C MET A 129 3.85 -0.97 2.95
N LEU A 130 2.98 -0.51 3.86
CA LEU A 130 3.06 0.82 4.45
C LEU A 130 4.35 1.02 5.25
N LEU A 131 4.76 0.03 6.05
CA LEU A 131 6.05 0.06 6.76
C LEU A 131 7.24 0.06 5.79
N SER A 132 7.16 -0.69 4.69
CA SER A 132 8.20 -0.73 3.65
C SER A 132 8.36 0.62 2.93
N THR A 133 7.35 1.49 2.96
CA THR A 133 7.44 2.87 2.47
C THR A 133 8.16 3.83 3.45
N GLY A 134 8.62 3.32 4.60
CA GLY A 134 9.31 4.10 5.63
C GLY A 134 8.38 4.79 6.64
N LEU A 135 7.07 4.46 6.66
CA LEU A 135 6.12 5.07 7.58
C LEU A 135 6.14 4.39 8.96
N PHE A 136 7.14 4.70 9.77
CA PHE A 136 7.31 4.16 11.13
C PHE A 136 6.59 5.02 12.18
N GLN A 137 5.27 4.83 12.32
CA GLN A 137 4.43 5.53 13.30
C GLN A 137 3.81 4.55 14.30
N PRO A 138 3.66 4.90 15.60
CA PRO A 138 3.03 4.03 16.59
C PRO A 138 1.65 3.51 16.16
N GLU A 139 0.87 4.33 15.44
CA GLU A 139 -0.47 3.98 14.95
C GLU A 139 -0.45 2.84 13.91
N VAL A 140 0.66 2.66 13.18
CA VAL A 140 0.85 1.54 12.24
C VAL A 140 1.08 0.25 13.01
N PHE A 141 1.94 0.29 14.04
CA PHE A 141 2.19 -0.86 14.92
C PHE A 141 0.97 -1.25 15.75
N ILE A 142 0.14 -0.28 16.17
CA ILE A 142 -1.15 -0.55 16.82
C ILE A 142 -2.05 -1.37 15.90
N ARG A 143 -2.24 -0.95 14.65
CA ARG A 143 -3.07 -1.66 13.66
C ARG A 143 -2.52 -3.04 13.33
N LYS A 144 -1.20 -3.15 13.18
CA LYS A 144 -0.53 -4.44 12.92
C LYS A 144 -0.70 -5.42 14.07
N THR A 145 -0.54 -4.94 15.30
CA THR A 145 -0.76 -5.75 16.52
C THR A 145 -2.21 -6.19 16.63
N ASP A 146 -3.17 -5.30 16.34
CA ASP A 146 -4.60 -5.63 16.32
C ASP A 146 -4.93 -6.74 15.32
N ALA A 147 -4.45 -6.62 14.08
CA ALA A 147 -4.65 -7.64 13.06
C ALA A 147 -4.02 -8.99 13.44
N LEU A 148 -2.79 -8.99 13.96
CA LEU A 148 -2.08 -10.21 14.39
C LEU A 148 -2.79 -10.90 15.57
N LEU A 149 -3.29 -10.13 16.54
CA LEU A 149 -4.08 -10.66 17.66
C LEU A 149 -5.38 -11.32 17.20
N ASN A 150 -6.06 -10.74 16.21
CA ASN A 150 -7.27 -11.32 15.64
C ASN A 150 -6.99 -12.57 14.78
N LEU A 151 -5.79 -12.68 14.20
CA LEU A 151 -5.34 -13.87 13.47
C LEU A 151 -4.74 -14.95 14.39
N GLY A 152 -4.56 -14.66 15.68
CA GLY A 152 -3.95 -15.59 16.64
C GLY A 152 -2.42 -15.72 16.50
N GLN A 153 -1.77 -14.85 15.73
CA GLN A 153 -0.31 -14.80 15.59
C GLN A 153 0.32 -14.04 16.77
N LEU A 154 0.23 -14.63 17.96
CA LEU A 154 0.51 -13.95 19.23
C LEU A 154 1.98 -13.51 19.39
N GLU A 155 2.94 -14.33 18.97
CA GLU A 155 4.37 -13.98 19.03
C GLU A 155 4.71 -12.79 18.13
N GLU A 156 4.19 -12.79 16.90
CA GLU A 156 4.37 -11.69 15.96
C GLU A 156 3.66 -10.42 16.47
N ALA A 157 2.49 -10.56 17.09
CA ALA A 157 1.76 -9.45 17.71
C ALA A 157 2.61 -8.79 18.81
N ARG A 158 3.20 -9.60 19.69
CA ARG A 158 4.10 -9.13 20.75
C ARG A 158 5.30 -8.39 20.19
N ILE A 159 5.98 -8.94 19.17
CA ILE A 159 7.13 -8.31 18.52
C ILE A 159 6.72 -6.97 17.87
N SER A 160 5.57 -6.93 17.19
CA SER A 160 5.04 -5.70 16.59
C SER A 160 4.74 -4.64 17.65
N CYS A 161 4.17 -5.05 18.79
CA CYS A 161 3.87 -4.18 19.90
C CYS A 161 5.15 -3.58 20.53
N ASP A 162 6.18 -4.41 20.72
CA ASP A 162 7.47 -4.00 21.25
C ASP A 162 8.15 -2.96 20.34
N ARG A 163 8.12 -3.18 19.01
CA ARG A 163 8.60 -2.20 18.03
C ARG A 163 7.85 -0.87 18.12
N GLY A 164 6.54 -0.91 18.31
CA GLY A 164 5.73 0.29 18.53
C GLY A 164 6.12 1.03 19.82
N LEU A 165 6.34 0.30 20.91
CA LEU A 165 6.75 0.87 22.21
C LEU A 165 8.16 1.45 22.16
N CYS A 166 9.06 0.89 21.35
CA CYS A 166 10.38 1.47 21.12
C CYS A 166 10.29 2.87 20.48
N LEU A 167 9.27 3.14 19.65
CA LEU A 167 9.01 4.47 19.09
C LEU A 167 8.32 5.39 20.10
N GLN A 168 7.36 4.87 20.87
CA GLN A 168 6.63 5.64 21.87
C GLN A 168 6.40 4.83 23.15
N PRO A 169 7.34 4.86 24.11
CA PRO A 169 7.29 4.01 25.31
C PRO A 169 6.11 4.32 26.24
N GLN A 170 5.49 5.49 26.12
CA GLN A 170 4.36 5.92 26.96
C GLN A 170 3.00 5.72 26.29
N ASN A 171 2.94 5.08 25.12
CA ASN A 171 1.67 4.84 24.43
C ASN A 171 0.81 3.84 25.21
N VAL A 172 -0.30 4.31 25.77
CA VAL A 172 -1.20 3.50 26.62
C VAL A 172 -1.83 2.36 25.84
N LYS A 173 -2.20 2.57 24.56
CA LYS A 173 -2.85 1.54 23.73
C LYS A 173 -1.88 0.40 23.44
N LEU A 174 -0.62 0.71 23.10
CA LEU A 174 0.41 -0.31 22.91
C LEU A 174 0.69 -1.07 24.21
N LYS A 175 0.81 -0.40 25.35
CA LYS A 175 0.97 -1.11 26.65
C LYS A 175 -0.17 -2.06 26.95
N ALA A 176 -1.41 -1.64 26.69
CA ALA A 176 -2.58 -2.49 26.87
C ALA A 176 -2.56 -3.70 25.92
N MET A 177 -2.20 -3.50 24.65
CA MET A 177 -2.05 -4.58 23.67
C MET A 177 -0.91 -5.54 24.03
N MET A 178 0.20 -5.05 24.58
CA MET A 178 1.31 -5.89 25.05
C MET A 178 0.84 -6.83 26.17
N LEU A 179 0.13 -6.30 27.17
CA LEU A 179 -0.45 -7.10 28.25
C LEU A 179 -1.44 -8.15 27.71
N GLU A 180 -2.25 -7.78 26.70
CA GLU A 180 -3.15 -8.73 26.05
C GLU A 180 -2.39 -9.85 25.31
N CYS A 181 -1.31 -9.50 24.60
CA CYS A 181 -0.44 -10.48 23.91
C CYS A 181 0.18 -11.46 24.93
N GLU A 182 0.74 -10.94 26.03
CA GLU A 182 1.37 -11.76 27.07
C GLU A 182 0.37 -12.69 27.75
N ARG A 183 -0.82 -12.20 28.08
CA ARG A 183 -1.89 -13.03 28.65
C ARG A 183 -2.28 -14.17 27.70
N LYS A 184 -2.56 -13.85 26.43
CA LYS A 184 -2.94 -14.87 25.43
C LYS A 184 -1.81 -15.87 25.16
N LEU A 185 -0.54 -15.43 25.22
CA LEU A 185 0.62 -16.32 25.10
C LEU A 185 0.76 -17.26 26.30
N ALA A 186 0.54 -16.77 27.53
CA ALA A 186 0.53 -17.60 28.72
C ALA A 186 -0.57 -18.68 28.62
N ASP A 187 -1.80 -18.27 28.26
CA ASP A 187 -2.92 -19.18 28.03
C ASP A 187 -2.60 -20.23 26.96
N TYR A 188 -1.97 -19.82 25.85
CA TYR A 188 -1.56 -20.72 24.76
C TYR A 188 -0.49 -21.73 25.20
N ASN A 189 0.44 -21.30 26.05
CA ASN A 189 1.52 -22.13 26.58
C ASN A 189 1.11 -22.97 27.81
N GLY A 190 -0.12 -22.80 28.31
CA GLY A 190 -0.65 -23.53 29.46
C GLY A 190 -0.06 -23.11 30.80
N LEU A 191 0.34 -21.85 30.93
CA LEU A 191 0.90 -21.23 32.15
C LEU A 191 -0.12 -20.38 32.91
#